data_AF-A0A3D3TH60-F1
#
_entry.id   AF-A0A3D3TH60-F1
#
_cell.length_a   1.000
_cell.length_b   1.000
_cell.length_c   1.000
_cell.angle_alpha   90.00
_cell.angle_beta   90.00
_cell.angle_gamma   90.00
#
_symmetry.space_group_name_H-M   'P 1'
#
loop_
_entity.id
_entity.type
_entity.pdbx_description
1 polymer ?
#
loop_
_entity_poly.entity_id
_entity_poly.type
_entity_poly.pdbx_seq_one_letter_code
_entity_poly.pdbx_strand_id
1 'polypeptide(L)'
;MQRFLKYLLPVFFFFFISVSQYPSTDKPKDNPDNVVMSSCQQAFVEMDLEGIINYQAFEQAYEGYSKIKDRKKDILTVVDFSKPSTKERLYVLDMNRKKLLFVSHVSHGKKSGENYATSFSNVNGSN
;
A
#
# COMPACT_ATOMS: atom_id res chain seq x y z
N MET A 1 -42.13 23.83 32.65
CA MET A 1 -42.14 24.77 31.51
C MET A 1 -41.43 24.12 30.32
N GLN A 2 -42.15 24.05 29.20
CA GLN A 2 -41.71 23.85 27.79
C GLN A 2 -40.59 22.84 27.46
N ARG A 3 -41.04 21.61 27.13
CA ARG A 3 -40.55 20.85 25.97
C ARG A 3 -40.87 21.68 24.71
N PHE A 4 -39.99 21.74 23.70
CA PHE A 4 -40.28 21.84 22.25
C PHE A 4 -39.03 22.31 21.48
N LEU A 5 -38.36 21.42 20.75
CA LEU A 5 -37.91 21.76 19.41
C LEU A 5 -37.91 20.50 18.55
N LYS A 6 -39.00 20.36 17.79
CA LYS A 6 -39.21 19.39 16.73
C LYS A 6 -38.93 20.09 15.40
N TYR A 7 -38.61 19.29 14.38
CA TYR A 7 -38.64 19.59 12.94
C TYR A 7 -37.36 20.24 12.37
N LEU A 8 -36.89 19.97 11.14
CA LEU A 8 -37.28 19.03 10.08
C LEU A 8 -36.39 19.34 8.84
N LEU A 9 -36.13 18.28 8.06
CA LEU A 9 -35.77 18.17 6.63
C LEU A 9 -34.28 18.10 6.21
N PRO A 10 -33.94 17.11 5.34
CA PRO A 10 -32.62 16.83 4.83
C PRO A 10 -32.34 17.63 3.55
N VAL A 11 -31.07 17.94 3.27
CA VAL A 11 -30.67 18.69 2.07
C VAL A 11 -29.48 17.98 1.42
N PHE A 12 -29.77 17.44 0.23
CA PHE A 12 -28.86 17.10 -0.87
C PHE A 12 -28.13 15.75 -0.89
N PHE A 13 -28.91 14.77 -1.34
CA PHE A 13 -28.59 13.86 -2.45
C PHE A 13 -27.68 14.53 -3.52
N PHE A 14 -26.59 13.83 -3.87
CA PHE A 14 -25.81 13.92 -5.12
C PHE A 14 -25.03 15.22 -5.44
N PHE A 15 -23.70 15.10 -5.42
CA PHE A 15 -22.86 15.79 -6.41
C PHE A 15 -22.11 14.75 -7.24
N PHE A 16 -22.56 14.63 -8.49
CA PHE A 16 -21.93 13.88 -9.56
C PHE A 16 -20.52 14.44 -9.86
N ILE A 17 -19.56 13.52 -9.94
CA ILE A 17 -18.49 13.43 -10.94
C ILE A 17 -17.56 14.65 -11.12
N SER A 18 -16.31 14.47 -10.72
CA SER A 18 -15.18 14.92 -11.52
C SER A 18 -14.26 13.74 -11.77
N VAL A 19 -14.50 13.06 -12.91
CA VAL A 19 -13.53 12.18 -13.57
C VAL A 19 -12.35 13.06 -13.96
N SER A 20 -11.27 13.00 -13.19
CA SER A 20 -9.97 13.41 -13.69
C SER A 20 -9.35 12.18 -14.33
N GLN A 21 -9.21 12.22 -15.65
CA GLN A 21 -8.61 11.18 -16.48
C GLN A 21 -7.16 10.95 -16.02
N TYR A 22 -6.90 9.85 -15.33
CA TYR A 22 -5.55 9.31 -15.22
C TYR A 22 -5.22 8.62 -16.55
N PRO A 23 -4.10 8.95 -17.21
CA PRO A 23 -3.75 8.34 -18.48
C PRO A 23 -3.42 6.86 -18.23
N SER A 24 -4.31 5.99 -18.70
CA SER A 24 -4.10 4.54 -18.68
C SER A 24 -3.04 4.19 -19.73
N THR A 25 -1.89 3.71 -19.27
CA THR A 25 -0.97 2.94 -20.10
C THR A 25 -1.65 1.64 -20.53
N ASP A 26 -1.46 1.27 -21.79
CA ASP A 26 -2.37 0.43 -22.57
C ASP A 26 -2.21 -1.10 -22.33
N LYS A 27 -3.32 -1.76 -21.93
CA LYS A 27 -3.82 -3.13 -22.26
C LYS A 27 -3.17 -4.42 -21.70
N PRO A 28 -3.94 -5.54 -21.52
CA PRO A 28 -4.92 -6.15 -22.45
C PRO A 28 -6.41 -6.12 -22.03
N LYS A 29 -7.30 -6.33 -23.03
CA LYS A 29 -8.78 -6.35 -22.94
C LYS A 29 -9.28 -7.78 -22.74
N ASP A 30 -9.86 -8.07 -21.58
CA ASP A 30 -10.57 -9.32 -21.29
C ASP A 30 -12.04 -9.05 -20.89
N ASN A 31 -12.94 -9.96 -21.26
CA ASN A 31 -14.40 -9.97 -21.06
C ASN A 31 -14.85 -9.53 -19.64
N PRO A 32 -15.84 -8.61 -19.45
CA PRO A 32 -16.05 -7.91 -18.18
C PRO A 32 -16.63 -8.74 -17.01
N ASP A 33 -16.95 -10.02 -17.21
CA ASP A 33 -17.73 -10.77 -16.23
C ASP A 33 -16.93 -11.71 -15.31
N ASN A 34 -15.59 -11.78 -15.44
CA ASN A 34 -14.76 -12.54 -14.49
C ASN A 34 -13.41 -11.85 -14.25
N VAL A 35 -13.40 -10.76 -13.47
CA VAL A 35 -12.14 -10.15 -13.01
C VAL A 35 -11.50 -11.08 -11.99
N VAL A 36 -10.67 -12.00 -12.45
CA VAL A 36 -9.87 -12.86 -11.58
C VAL A 36 -8.75 -12.01 -11.00
N MET A 37 -8.83 -11.70 -9.70
CA MET A 37 -7.78 -10.97 -8.98
C MET A 37 -6.46 -11.73 -9.04
N SER A 38 -5.34 -11.00 -9.20
CA SER A 38 -4.02 -11.62 -9.13
C SER A 38 -3.72 -12.12 -7.71
N SER A 39 -2.82 -13.09 -7.56
CA SER A 39 -2.43 -13.57 -6.22
C SER A 39 -1.83 -12.47 -5.33
N CYS A 40 -1.16 -11.49 -5.93
CA CYS A 40 -0.64 -10.32 -5.23
C CYS A 40 -1.78 -9.45 -4.71
N GLN A 41 -2.74 -9.11 -5.57
CA GLN A 41 -3.91 -8.31 -5.19
C GLN A 41 -4.76 -9.02 -4.13
N GLN A 42 -4.98 -10.32 -4.30
CA GLN A 42 -5.68 -11.14 -3.31
C GLN A 42 -4.98 -11.11 -1.95
N ALA A 43 -3.67 -11.34 -1.92
CA ALA A 43 -2.90 -11.28 -0.68
C ALA A 43 -2.96 -9.89 -0.03
N PHE A 44 -2.93 -8.82 -0.82
CA PHE A 44 -3.04 -7.45 -0.32
C PHE A 44 -4.39 -7.18 0.36
N VAL A 45 -5.49 -7.61 -0.28
CA VAL A 45 -6.86 -7.45 0.23
C VAL A 45 -7.12 -8.35 1.44
N GLU A 46 -6.72 -9.63 1.39
CA GLU A 46 -6.91 -10.58 2.49
C GLU A 46 -6.21 -10.15 3.79
N MET A 47 -5.09 -9.43 3.66
CA MET A 47 -4.33 -8.91 4.80
C MET A 47 -4.78 -7.52 5.27
N ASP A 48 -5.83 -6.95 4.65
CA ASP A 48 -6.37 -5.62 4.97
C ASP A 48 -5.31 -4.50 4.95
N LEU A 49 -4.48 -4.49 3.90
CA LEU A 49 -3.32 -3.58 3.79
C LEU A 49 -3.66 -2.23 3.15
N GLU A 50 -4.91 -2.04 2.72
CA GLU A 50 -5.38 -0.80 2.09
C GLU A 50 -5.23 0.39 3.05
N GLY A 51 -4.65 1.49 2.55
CA GLY A 51 -4.34 2.67 3.36
C GLY A 51 -3.19 2.49 4.37
N ILE A 52 -2.75 1.26 4.64
CA ILE A 52 -1.61 0.97 5.52
C ILE A 52 -0.31 1.03 4.73
N ILE A 53 -0.20 0.24 3.66
CA ILE A 53 1.00 0.12 2.81
C ILE A 53 0.65 0.61 1.41
N ASN A 54 1.54 1.38 0.78
CA ASN A 54 1.40 1.68 -0.64
C ASN A 54 1.39 0.37 -1.46
N TYR A 55 0.36 0.19 -2.31
CA TYR A 55 0.19 -1.04 -3.09
C TYR A 55 1.39 -1.33 -3.99
N GLN A 56 1.99 -0.31 -4.64
CA GLN A 56 3.16 -0.50 -5.50
C GLN A 56 4.38 -0.99 -4.70
N ALA A 57 4.58 -0.48 -3.49
CA ALA A 57 5.66 -0.96 -2.61
C ALA A 57 5.44 -2.42 -2.19
N PHE A 58 4.19 -2.79 -1.86
CA PHE A 58 3.82 -4.18 -1.56
C PHE A 58 4.01 -5.09 -2.79
N GLU A 59 3.55 -4.67 -3.96
CA GLU A 59 3.62 -5.44 -5.21
C GLU A 59 5.06 -5.76 -5.60
N GLN A 60 5.94 -4.75 -5.56
CA GLN A 60 7.38 -4.95 -5.81
C GLN A 60 8.01 -5.94 -4.82
N ALA A 61 7.67 -5.82 -3.53
CA ALA A 61 8.15 -6.74 -2.51
C ALA A 61 7.60 -8.16 -2.71
N TYR A 62 6.32 -8.29 -3.09
CA TYR A 62 5.66 -9.56 -3.38
C TYR A 62 6.28 -10.26 -4.61
N GLU A 63 6.64 -9.50 -5.64
CA GLU A 63 7.34 -10.02 -6.82
C GLU A 63 8.71 -10.62 -6.42
N GLY A 64 9.49 -9.89 -5.63
CA GLY A 64 10.76 -10.37 -5.08
C GLY A 64 10.58 -11.62 -4.22
N TYR A 65 9.60 -11.59 -3.32
CA TYR A 65 9.25 -12.72 -2.44
C TYR A 65 8.90 -13.99 -3.23
N SER A 66 8.16 -13.84 -4.33
CA SER A 66 7.73 -14.93 -5.20
C SER A 66 8.88 -15.59 -5.98
N LYS A 67 9.98 -14.87 -6.20
CA LYS A 67 11.17 -15.39 -6.90
C LYS A 67 12.07 -16.24 -6.01
N ILE A 68 11.99 -16.09 -4.69
CA ILE A 68 12.84 -16.82 -3.75
C ILE A 68 12.24 -18.19 -3.46
N LYS A 69 12.93 -19.24 -3.88
CA LYS A 69 12.58 -20.65 -3.60
C LYS A 69 13.18 -21.10 -2.25
N ASP A 70 12.63 -22.17 -1.68
CA ASP A 70 13.15 -22.85 -0.47
C ASP A 70 13.37 -21.92 0.74
N ARG A 71 12.46 -20.95 0.91
CA ARG A 71 12.48 -20.01 2.02
C ARG A 71 12.31 -20.76 3.35
N LYS A 72 13.14 -20.43 4.35
CA LYS A 72 13.01 -21.01 5.71
C LYS A 72 11.78 -20.50 6.46
N LYS A 73 11.29 -19.30 6.13
CA LYS A 73 10.14 -18.65 6.77
C LYS A 73 9.32 -17.92 5.71
N ASP A 74 8.00 -17.97 5.85
CA ASP A 74 7.07 -17.22 5.00
C ASP A 74 6.80 -15.82 5.55
N ILE A 75 7.89 -15.06 5.73
CA ILE A 75 7.84 -13.67 6.17
C ILE A 75 8.25 -12.77 5.00
N LEU A 76 7.45 -11.75 4.74
CA LEU A 76 7.75 -10.67 3.80
C LEU A 76 7.93 -9.37 4.57
N THR A 77 9.11 -8.76 4.47
CA THR A 77 9.36 -7.42 5.02
C THR A 77 9.34 -6.40 3.90
N VAL A 78 8.54 -5.37 4.05
CA VAL A 78 8.34 -4.30 3.06
C VAL A 78 8.79 -2.98 3.65
N VAL A 79 9.51 -2.18 2.88
CA VAL A 79 9.81 -0.77 3.22
C VAL A 79 9.17 0.13 2.17
N ASP A 80 8.25 0.99 2.60
CA ASP A 80 7.53 1.92 1.74
C ASP A 80 8.26 3.27 1.67
N PHE A 81 9.09 3.45 0.64
CA PHE A 81 9.86 4.68 0.44
C PHE A 81 9.02 5.88 -0.05
N SER A 82 7.73 5.69 -0.36
CA SER A 82 6.83 6.82 -0.62
C SER A 82 6.55 7.64 0.64
N LYS A 83 6.80 7.06 1.83
CA LYS A 83 6.69 7.72 3.13
C LYS A 83 8.06 8.26 3.61
N PRO A 84 8.11 9.44 4.24
CA PRO A 84 9.35 9.98 4.80
C PRO A 84 9.85 9.13 5.98
N SER A 85 11.13 9.21 6.32
CA SER A 85 11.73 8.42 7.42
C SER A 85 11.21 8.78 8.81
N THR A 86 10.51 9.91 8.93
CA THR A 86 9.83 10.35 10.17
C THR A 86 8.47 9.68 10.38
N LYS A 87 8.07 8.78 9.49
CA LYS A 87 6.85 7.97 9.60
C LYS A 87 7.21 6.49 9.64
N GLU A 88 6.34 5.71 10.25
CA GLU A 88 6.43 4.26 10.15
C GLU A 88 6.21 3.82 8.71
N ARG A 89 7.16 3.03 8.22
CA ARG A 89 7.23 2.62 6.81
C ARG A 89 7.86 1.25 6.60
N LEU A 90 8.25 0.55 7.67
CA LEU A 90 8.61 -0.85 7.63
C LEU A 90 7.45 -1.69 8.12
N TYR A 91 7.13 -2.73 7.35
CA TYR A 91 6.06 -3.65 7.62
C TYR A 91 6.60 -5.06 7.57
N VAL A 92 6.26 -5.89 8.56
CA VAL A 92 6.60 -7.31 8.57
C VAL A 92 5.32 -8.11 8.43
N LEU A 93 5.22 -8.90 7.38
CA LEU A 93 4.02 -9.64 7.00
C LEU A 93 4.28 -11.14 7.13
N ASP A 94 3.35 -11.85 7.75
CA ASP A 94 3.25 -13.30 7.69
C ASP A 94 2.43 -13.72 6.48
N MET A 95 3.11 -14.22 5.45
CA MET A 95 2.50 -14.55 4.17
C MET A 95 1.76 -15.88 4.18
N ASN A 96 2.04 -16.73 5.17
CA ASN A 96 1.32 -17.99 5.38
C ASN A 96 0.01 -17.74 6.14
N ARG A 97 0.10 -17.02 7.28
CA ARG A 97 -1.08 -16.68 8.09
C ARG A 97 -1.87 -15.48 7.56
N LYS A 98 -1.38 -14.80 6.53
CA LYS A 98 -1.95 -13.57 5.96
C LYS A 98 -2.16 -12.50 7.03
N LYS A 99 -1.07 -12.10 7.73
CA LYS A 99 -1.14 -11.11 8.82
C LYS A 99 -0.02 -10.09 8.78
N LEU A 100 -0.37 -8.83 9.01
CA LEU A 100 0.59 -7.81 9.42
C LEU A 100 1.04 -8.07 10.86
N LEU A 101 2.35 -8.32 11.05
CA LEU A 101 2.94 -8.63 12.35
C LEU A 101 3.50 -7.39 13.05
N PHE A 102 4.20 -6.53 12.30
CA PHE A 102 4.86 -5.34 12.85
C PHE A 102 4.81 -4.17 11.89
N VAL A 103 4.72 -2.98 12.47
CA VAL A 103 4.86 -1.69 11.80
C VAL A 103 5.93 -0.90 12.58
N SER A 104 6.89 -0.30 11.88
CA SER A 104 7.98 0.43 12.55
C SER A 104 8.62 1.50 11.65
N HIS A 105 9.45 2.33 12.28
CA HIS A 105 10.32 3.30 11.62
C HIS A 105 11.57 2.64 11.02
N VAL A 106 12.18 3.30 10.05
CA VAL A 106 13.46 2.91 9.45
C VAL A 106 14.36 4.12 9.37
N SER A 107 15.64 3.95 9.72
CA SER A 107 16.65 5.00 9.54
C SER A 107 16.76 5.45 8.09
N HIS A 108 17.10 6.72 7.90
CA HIS A 108 17.47 7.23 6.59
C HIS A 108 18.90 6.77 6.22
N GLY A 109 19.16 6.52 4.93
CA GLY A 109 20.53 6.29 4.46
C GLY A 109 21.30 7.60 4.39
N LYS A 110 22.62 7.60 4.60
CA LYS A 110 23.39 8.83 4.41
C LYS A 110 23.40 9.18 2.92
N LYS A 111 23.25 10.47 2.59
CA LYS A 111 23.20 10.97 1.20
C LYS A 111 22.07 10.39 0.35
N SER A 112 21.07 9.71 0.93
CA SER A 112 19.93 9.21 0.14
C SER A 112 18.90 10.29 -0.17
N GLY A 113 19.03 11.48 0.43
CA GLY A 113 18.11 12.60 0.33
C GLY A 113 17.97 13.32 1.68
N GLU A 114 16.96 14.17 1.79
CA GLU A 114 16.59 14.88 3.03
C GLU A 114 15.43 14.12 3.72
N ASN A 115 14.24 14.73 3.83
CA ASN A 115 13.06 14.09 4.43
C ASN A 115 12.60 12.84 3.65
N TYR A 116 12.83 12.83 2.33
CA TYR A 116 12.52 11.72 1.42
C TYR A 116 13.80 11.17 0.80
N ALA A 117 13.83 9.85 0.60
CA ALA A 117 14.94 9.22 -0.10
C ALA A 117 14.70 9.32 -1.61
N THR A 118 15.63 9.92 -2.33
CA THR A 118 15.60 10.11 -3.78
C THR A 118 16.54 9.15 -4.51
N SER A 119 17.54 8.59 -3.82
CA SER A 119 18.51 7.68 -4.42
C SER A 119 19.19 6.76 -3.40
N PHE A 120 19.55 5.55 -3.83
CA PHE A 120 20.37 4.62 -3.06
C PHE A 120 21.53 4.12 -3.91
N SER A 121 22.67 3.89 -3.28
CA SER A 121 23.86 3.35 -3.94
C SER A 121 24.04 1.88 -3.58
N ASN A 122 24.39 1.08 -4.60
CA ASN A 122 24.76 -0.33 -4.43
C ASN A 122 26.27 -0.51 -4.21
N VAL A 123 27.03 0.58 -4.07
CA VAL A 123 28.47 0.55 -3.80
C VAL A 123 28.72 0.35 -2.31
N ASN A 124 29.56 -0.63 -1.96
CA ASN A 124 29.93 -0.87 -0.57
C ASN A 124 30.58 0.38 0.06
N GLY A 125 30.17 0.75 1.27
CA GLY A 125 30.68 1.94 1.97
C GLY A 125 30.14 3.28 1.46
N SER A 126 29.06 3.29 0.66
CA SER A 126 28.44 4.54 0.17
C SER A 126 27.55 5.27 1.18
N ASN A 127 27.48 4.76 2.42
CA ASN A 127 26.68 5.27 3.53
C ASN A 127 27.43 6.26 4.45
#